data_AF-A0A3N7A3I0-F1
#
_entry.id   AF-A0A3N7A3I0-F1
#
_cell.length_a   1.000
_cell.length_b   1.000
_cell.length_c   1.000
_cell.angle_alpha   90.00
_cell.angle_beta   90.00
_cell.angle_gamma   90.00
#
_symmetry.space_group_name_H-M   'P 1'
#
loop_
_entity.id
_entity.type
_entity.pdbx_description
1 polymer ?
#
loop_
_entity_poly.entity_id
_entity_poly.type
_entity_poly.pdbx_seq_one_letter_code
_entity_poly.pdbx_strand_id
1 'polypeptide(L)' 'MRIRAQASGDKTTVRILMAHEMETGQRKDAAGKTIPAWFIQEVTASLKGKTVLTGDWGPAVSKNPFM' A
#
# COMPACT_ATOMS: atom_id res chain seq x y z
N MET A 1 3.69 -3.12 -9.08
CA MET A 1 2.35 -3.36 -8.48
C MET A 1 1.60 -4.35 -9.35
N ARG A 2 0.83 -5.28 -8.76
CA ARG A 2 0.00 -6.26 -9.46
C ARG A 2 -1.45 -6.12 -9.01
N ILE A 3 -2.37 -5.99 -9.95
CA ILE A 3 -3.81 -5.86 -9.69
C ILE A 3 -4.55 -7.07 -10.24
N ARG A 4 -5.51 -7.60 -9.50
CA ARG A 4 -6.45 -8.63 -9.95
C ARG A 4 -7.87 -8.19 -9.61
N ALA A 5 -8.78 -8.35 -10.55
CA ALA A 5 -10.20 -8.12 -10.35
C ALA A 5 -10.97 -9.41 -10.64
N GLN A 6 -11.93 -9.75 -9.77
CA GLN A 6 -12.81 -10.89 -9.95
C GLN A 6 -14.25 -10.43 -9.78
N ALA A 7 -15.02 -10.51 -10.86
CA ALA A 7 -16.45 -10.22 -10.84
C ALA A 7 -17.25 -11.42 -10.32
N SER A 8 -18.29 -11.16 -9.55
CA SER A 8 -19.27 -12.14 -9.08
C SER A 8 -20.62 -11.45 -8.93
N GLY A 9 -21.55 -11.76 -9.85
CA GLY A 9 -22.80 -11.03 -9.99
C GLY A 9 -22.54 -9.52 -10.15
N ASP A 10 -23.18 -8.73 -9.29
CA ASP A 10 -23.11 -7.26 -9.34
C ASP A 10 -21.90 -6.67 -8.56
N LYS A 11 -21.01 -7.51 -8.04
CA LYS A 11 -19.85 -7.08 -7.24
C LYS A 11 -18.55 -7.47 -7.93
N THR A 12 -17.53 -6.63 -7.76
CA THR A 12 -16.16 -6.94 -8.20
C THR A 12 -15.22 -6.85 -7.00
N THR A 13 -14.55 -7.96 -6.70
CA THR A 13 -13.46 -7.98 -5.72
C THR A 13 -12.17 -7.57 -6.42
N VAL A 14 -11.58 -6.46 -5.98
CA VAL A 14 -10.29 -5.98 -6.49
C VAL A 14 -9.24 -6.28 -5.43
N ARG A 15 -8.12 -6.85 -5.86
CA ARG A 15 -6.96 -7.18 -5.03
C ARG A 15 -5.70 -6.59 -5.63
N ILE A 16 -4.89 -5.94 -4.81
CA ILE A 16 -3.69 -5.21 -5.21
C ILE A 16 -2.53 -5.69 -4.35
N LEU A 17 -1.44 -6.13 -5.00
CA LEU A 17 -0.15 -6.33 -4.38
C LEU A 17 0.79 -5.19 -4.80
N MET A 18 1.14 -4.33 -3.86
CA MET A 18 2.05 -3.20 -4.09
C MET A 18 3.48 -3.67 -3.82
N ALA A 19 4.39 -3.49 -4.78
CA ALA A 19 5.80 -3.80 -4.58
C ALA A 19 6.46 -2.55 -3.97
N HIS A 20 6.57 -2.52 -2.65
CA HIS A 20 7.09 -1.37 -1.91
C HIS A 20 7.75 -1.84 -0.61
N GLU A 21 8.88 -1.22 -0.26
CA GLU A 21 9.69 -1.63 0.90
C GLU A 21 9.01 -1.35 2.24
N MET A 22 8.23 -0.27 2.32
CA MET A 22 7.57 0.19 3.55
C MET A 22 8.58 0.35 4.70
N GLU A 23 9.64 1.12 4.44
CA GLU A 23 10.64 1.43 5.46
C GLU A 23 9.98 2.23 6.58
N THR A 24 10.05 1.69 7.79
CA THR A 24 9.34 2.23 8.95
C THR A 24 10.05 3.43 9.54
N GLY A 25 11.33 3.61 9.22
CA GLY A 25 12.17 4.63 9.84
C GLY A 25 12.79 4.20 11.18
N GLN A 26 12.59 2.93 11.57
CA GLN A 26 13.09 2.39 12.85
C GLN A 26 14.36 1.55 12.65
N ARG A 27 14.65 1.11 11.41
CA ARG A 27 15.85 0.33 11.11
C ARG A 27 17.10 1.21 11.18
N LYS A 28 18.22 0.58 11.49
CA LYS A 28 19.56 1.20 11.46
C LYS A 28 20.40 0.52 10.38
N ASP A 29 21.27 1.31 9.74
CA ASP A 29 22.29 0.79 8.85
C ASP A 29 23.48 0.17 9.61
N ALA A 30 24.47 -0.34 8.87
CA ALA A 30 25.66 -0.96 9.44
C ALA A 30 26.52 0.02 10.26
N ALA A 31 26.40 1.34 10.03
CA ALA A 31 27.07 2.38 10.80
C ALA A 31 26.26 2.80 12.04
N GLY A 32 25.09 2.19 12.28
CA GLY A 32 24.20 2.50 13.40
C GLY A 32 23.31 3.73 13.18
N LYS A 33 23.32 4.33 11.98
CA LYS A 33 22.49 5.48 11.65
C LYS A 33 21.08 5.01 11.28
N THR A 34 20.07 5.74 11.76
CA THR A 34 18.67 5.47 11.42
C THR A 34 18.42 5.66 9.93
N ILE A 35 17.76 4.68 9.32
CA ILE A 35 17.29 4.75 7.92
C ILE A 35 16.03 5.62 7.92
N PRO A 36 15.92 6.66 7.07
CA PRO A 36 14.71 7.49 7.00
C PRO A 36 13.46 6.69 6.63
N ALA A 37 12.33 7.04 7.23
CA ALA A 37 11.04 6.43 6.90
C ALA A 37 10.69 6.64 5.42
N TRP A 38 10.25 5.57 4.76
CA TRP A 38 9.80 5.59 3.38
C TRP A 38 8.70 4.55 3.18
N PHE A 39 7.46 4.99 3.35
CA PHE A 39 6.24 4.19 3.27
C PHE A 39 5.18 4.92 2.42
N ILE A 40 4.21 4.16 1.90
CA ILE A 40 3.05 4.71 1.18
C ILE A 40 2.17 5.41 2.21
N GLN A 41 1.87 6.69 2.01
CA GLN A 41 1.09 7.52 2.95
C GLN A 41 -0.40 7.53 2.63
N GLU A 42 -0.76 7.57 1.34
CA GLU A 42 -2.15 7.62 0.90
C GLU A 42 -2.38 6.62 -0.23
N VAL A 43 -3.51 5.92 -0.18
CA VAL A 43 -4.00 5.08 -1.27
C VAL A 43 -5.42 5.52 -1.62
N THR A 44 -5.62 5.91 -2.88
CA THR A 44 -6.94 6.24 -3.43
C THR A 44 -7.31 5.23 -4.53
N ALA A 45 -8.53 4.70 -4.48
CA ALA A 45 -9.12 3.92 -5.57
C ALA A 45 -10.34 4.66 -6.13
N SER A 46 -10.42 4.77 -7.45
CA SER A 46 -11.55 5.38 -8.15
C SER A 46 -12.20 4.43 -9.15
N LEU A 47 -13.51 4.54 -9.28
CA LEU A 47 -14.31 3.87 -10.30
C LEU A 47 -14.99 4.92 -11.17
N LYS A 48 -14.62 4.99 -12.45
CA LYS A 48 -15.16 5.98 -13.40
C LYS A 48 -15.03 7.42 -12.89
N GLY A 49 -13.89 7.76 -12.28
CA GLY A 49 -13.63 9.09 -11.74
C GLY A 49 -14.26 9.38 -10.37
N LYS A 50 -15.12 8.50 -9.84
CA LYS A 50 -15.63 8.60 -8.47
C LYS A 50 -14.70 7.85 -7.51
N THR A 51 -14.20 8.52 -6.50
CA THR A 51 -13.44 7.87 -5.42
C THR A 51 -14.34 6.89 -4.68
N VAL A 52 -13.88 5.64 -4.56
CA VAL A 52 -14.58 4.54 -3.86
C VAL A 52 -13.83 4.06 -2.62
N LEU A 53 -12.55 4.39 -2.51
CA LEU A 53 -11.73 4.15 -1.31
C LEU A 53 -10.67 5.24 -1.21
N THR A 54 -10.47 5.73 0.00
CA THR A 54 -9.28 6.49 0.42
C THR A 54 -8.78 5.84 1.70
N GLY A 55 -7.46 5.68 1.84
CA GLY A 55 -6.86 5.15 3.04
C GLY A 55 -5.53 5.83 3.35
N ASP A 56 -5.39 6.29 4.58
CA ASP A 56 -4.15 6.83 5.13
C ASP A 56 -3.36 5.70 5.78
N TRP A 57 -2.11 5.54 5.36
CA TRP A 57 -1.24 4.45 5.77
C TRP A 57 -0.07 4.98 6.57
N GLY A 58 0.31 4.22 7.60
CA GLY A 58 1.45 4.53 8.46
C GLY A 58 2.61 3.56 8.25
N PRO A 59 3.73 3.81 8.96
CA PRO A 59 4.92 2.95 8.91
C PRO A 59 4.67 1.54 9.47
N ALA A 60 3.52 1.29 10.13
CA ALA A 60 3.15 -0.03 10.64
C ALA A 60 2.59 -0.97 9.56
N VAL A 61 2.35 -0.49 8.33
CA VAL A 61 1.90 -1.33 7.22
C VAL A 61 3.08 -2.15 6.69
N SER A 62 2.88 -3.46 6.52
CA SER A 62 3.93 -4.40 6.14
C SER A 62 4.51 -4.15 4.75
N LYS A 63 5.77 -4.56 4.56
CA LYS A 63 6.42 -4.64 3.24
C LYS A 63 5.54 -5.40 2.24
N ASN A 64 5.53 -4.92 1.01
CA ASN A 64 4.65 -5.36 -0.06
C ASN A 64 3.16 -5.39 0.32
N PRO A 65 2.54 -4.22 0.60
CA PRO A 65 1.17 -4.16 1.08
C PRO A 65 0.18 -4.87 0.14
N PHE A 66 -0.75 -5.60 0.73
CA PHE A 66 -1.84 -6.28 0.04
C PHE A 66 -3.18 -5.72 0.50
N MET A 67 -4.02 -5.34 -0.48
CA MET A 67 -5.37 -4.80 -0.30
C MET A 67 -6.33 -5.57 -1.19
#